data_AF-A0A379LRK2-F1
#
_entry.id   AF-A0A379LRK2-F1
#
_cell.length_a   1.000
_cell.length_b   1.000
_cell.length_c   1.000
_cell.angle_alpha   90.00
_cell.angle_beta   90.00
_cell.angle_gamma   90.00
#
_symmetry.space_group_name_H-M   'P 1'
#
loop_
_entity.id
_entity.type
_entity.pdbx_description
1 polymer ?
#
loop_
_entity_poly.entity_id
_entity_poly.type
_entity_poly.pdbx_seq_one_letter_code
_entity_poly.pdbx_strand_id
1 'polypeptide(L)'
;MTPVMGSRVEARVAIIFDWESRWAMDNAQGPRNLGLHYERTVNEHYRAFWEQGVAVDVINGDCDLSGYDLVIAPMLYMVRDGFAARVEQHLERGGHFVASYWSGIVNESDLCYPGGFPGPLRPLLGIWSEEIDSLTDEEFNGVRGGARQ
;
A
#
# COMPACT_ATOMS: atom_id res chain seq x y z
N MET A 1 -33.73 4.39 -24.48
CA MET A 1 -32.46 4.86 -23.87
C MET A 1 -32.10 3.91 -22.76
N THR A 2 -30.98 3.19 -22.90
CA THR A 2 -30.66 1.98 -22.13
C THR A 2 -30.29 2.35 -20.68
N PRO A 3 -30.84 1.65 -19.65
CA PRO A 3 -30.79 2.03 -18.22
C PRO A 3 -29.40 2.11 -17.54
N VAL A 4 -28.31 2.06 -18.30
CA VAL A 4 -26.92 1.97 -17.80
C VAL A 4 -26.13 3.26 -18.05
N MET A 5 -26.53 4.10 -19.01
CA MET A 5 -25.79 5.34 -19.27
C MET A 5 -25.95 6.33 -18.12
N GLY A 6 -24.84 6.70 -17.49
CA GLY A 6 -24.77 7.68 -16.39
C GLY A 6 -24.78 7.08 -14.98
N SER A 7 -24.88 5.76 -14.83
CA SER A 7 -24.63 5.13 -13.52
C SER A 7 -23.16 5.28 -13.14
N ARG A 8 -22.89 5.33 -11.84
CA ARG A 8 -21.55 5.37 -11.25
C ARG A 8 -21.29 4.09 -10.48
N VAL A 9 -20.01 3.75 -10.38
CA VAL A 9 -19.53 2.73 -9.45
C VAL A 9 -19.15 3.46 -8.18
N GLU A 10 -19.78 3.10 -7.07
CA GLU A 10 -19.49 3.66 -5.75
C GLU A 10 -18.55 2.70 -5.01
N ALA A 11 -17.24 2.90 -5.15
CA ALA A 11 -16.23 2.12 -4.44
C ALA A 11 -16.00 2.70 -3.04
N ARG A 12 -15.96 1.84 -2.03
CA ARG A 12 -15.60 2.19 -0.65
C ARG A 12 -14.20 1.70 -0.25
N VAL A 13 -13.53 1.01 -1.16
CA VAL A 13 -12.16 0.52 -0.99
C VAL A 13 -11.27 1.20 -2.03
N ALA A 14 -10.10 1.66 -1.61
CA ALA A 14 -9.08 2.18 -2.48
C ALA A 14 -7.79 1.38 -2.36
N ILE A 15 -7.13 1.13 -3.49
CA ILE A 15 -5.76 0.62 -3.55
C ILE A 15 -4.86 1.68 -4.16
N ILE A 16 -3.75 1.99 -3.49
CA ILE A 16 -2.76 2.93 -3.98
C ILE A 16 -1.84 2.23 -4.98
N PHE A 17 -1.82 2.77 -6.19
CA PHE A 17 -0.82 2.52 -7.23
C PHE A 17 -0.14 3.85 -7.55
N ASP A 18 1.12 4.00 -7.15
CA ASP A 18 1.82 5.27 -7.26
C ASP A 18 3.04 5.17 -8.18
N TRP A 19 3.07 5.99 -9.23
CA TRP A 19 4.10 5.93 -10.26
C TRP A 19 5.48 6.35 -9.77
N GLU A 20 5.58 7.39 -8.94
CA GLU A 20 6.87 7.85 -8.43
C GLU A 20 7.44 6.84 -7.44
N SER A 21 6.58 6.32 -6.55
CA SER A 21 6.97 5.23 -5.65
C SER A 21 7.46 4.01 -6.42
N ARG A 22 6.75 3.62 -7.49
CA ARG A 22 7.15 2.51 -8.36
C ARG A 22 8.51 2.78 -9.03
N TRP A 23 8.69 3.92 -9.67
CA TRP A 23 9.93 4.22 -10.39
C TRP A 23 11.14 4.26 -9.46
N ALA A 24 11.01 4.89 -8.30
CA ALA A 24 12.09 4.95 -7.33
C ALA A 24 12.43 3.54 -6.80
N MET A 25 11.41 2.73 -6.49
CA MET A 25 11.59 1.35 -6.05
C MET A 25 12.21 0.44 -7.12
N ASP A 26 11.77 0.53 -8.38
CA ASP A 26 12.31 -0.25 -9.50
C ASP A 26 13.77 0.12 -9.82
N ASN A 27 14.17 1.37 -9.53
CA ASN A 27 15.52 1.87 -9.77
C ASN A 27 16.49 1.61 -8.61
N ALA A 28 15.97 1.31 -7.41
CA ALA A 28 16.77 1.03 -6.23
C ALA A 28 17.64 -0.23 -6.40
N GLN A 29 18.83 -0.22 -5.77
CA GLN A 29 19.74 -1.37 -5.75
C GLN A 29 19.46 -2.23 -4.52
N GLY A 30 18.34 -2.94 -4.54
CA GLY A 30 17.84 -3.78 -3.46
C GLY A 30 16.34 -3.53 -3.19
N PRO A 31 15.71 -4.32 -2.32
CA PRO A 31 16.29 -5.42 -1.55
C PRO A 31 16.41 -6.71 -2.37
N ARG A 32 15.70 -6.80 -3.51
CA ARG A 32 15.68 -7.98 -4.39
C ARG A 32 15.81 -7.60 -5.86
N ASN A 33 17.05 -7.53 -6.34
CA ASN A 33 17.36 -7.12 -7.73
C ASN A 33 16.80 -8.07 -8.80
N LEU A 34 16.43 -9.30 -8.44
CA LEU A 34 15.79 -10.26 -9.35
C LEU A 34 14.32 -9.91 -9.65
N GLY A 35 13.74 -8.98 -8.90
CA GLY A 35 12.39 -8.46 -9.11
C GLY A 35 11.60 -8.34 -7.83
N LEU A 36 10.98 -7.18 -7.64
CA LEU A 36 10.02 -6.90 -6.56
C LEU A 36 8.57 -7.14 -6.99
N HIS A 37 8.30 -7.14 -8.30
CA HIS A 37 7.01 -7.46 -8.90
C HIS A 37 5.84 -6.57 -8.40
N TYR A 38 6.05 -5.25 -8.34
CA TYR A 38 5.08 -4.28 -7.84
C TYR A 38 3.65 -4.47 -8.34
N GLU A 39 3.45 -4.51 -9.65
CA GLU A 39 2.10 -4.61 -10.22
C GLU A 39 1.45 -5.95 -9.91
N ARG A 40 2.25 -7.02 -9.80
CA ARG A 40 1.74 -8.32 -9.36
C ARG A 40 1.28 -8.24 -7.92
N THR A 41 2.07 -7.66 -7.02
CA THR A 41 1.72 -7.50 -5.60
C THR A 41 0.46 -6.64 -5.42
N VAL A 42 0.33 -5.53 -6.17
CA VAL A 42 -0.89 -4.72 -6.18
C VAL A 42 -2.09 -5.54 -6.67
N ASN A 43 -1.93 -6.29 -7.77
CA ASN A 43 -2.99 -7.16 -8.29
C ASN A 43 -3.39 -8.27 -7.32
N GLU A 44 -2.45 -8.84 -6.55
CA GLU A 44 -2.75 -9.87 -5.55
C GLU A 44 -3.64 -9.30 -4.42
N HIS A 45 -3.42 -8.04 -4.00
CA HIS A 45 -4.32 -7.36 -3.06
C HIS A 45 -5.69 -7.06 -3.71
N TYR A 46 -5.70 -6.53 -4.93
CA TYR A 46 -6.94 -6.22 -5.66
C TYR A 46 -7.80 -7.47 -5.89
N ARG A 47 -7.17 -8.59 -6.24
CA ARG A 47 -7.84 -9.84 -6.61
C ARG A 47 -8.75 -10.36 -5.50
N ALA A 48 -8.34 -10.23 -4.23
CA ALA A 48 -9.15 -10.68 -3.10
C ALA A 48 -10.51 -9.95 -3.01
N PHE A 49 -10.56 -8.66 -3.39
CA PHE A 49 -11.80 -7.88 -3.45
C PHE A 49 -12.60 -8.19 -4.71
N TRP A 50 -11.92 -8.30 -5.85
CA TRP A 50 -12.54 -8.64 -7.13
C TRP A 50 -13.26 -9.98 -7.09
N GLU A 51 -12.65 -11.02 -6.50
CA GLU A 51 -13.25 -12.35 -6.33
C GLU A 51 -14.51 -12.32 -5.43
N GLN A 52 -14.67 -11.30 -4.59
CA GLN A 52 -15.83 -11.09 -3.73
C GLN A 52 -16.84 -10.09 -4.31
N GLY A 53 -16.60 -9.56 -5.52
CA GLY A 53 -17.48 -8.57 -6.15
C GLY A 53 -17.48 -7.21 -5.46
N VAL A 54 -16.43 -6.88 -4.70
CA VAL A 54 -16.27 -5.57 -4.04
C VAL A 54 -15.63 -4.60 -5.03
N ALA A 55 -16.26 -3.45 -5.25
CA ALA A 55 -15.72 -2.38 -6.08
C ALA A 55 -14.51 -1.71 -5.40
N VAL A 56 -13.44 -1.51 -6.16
CA VAL A 56 -12.19 -0.92 -5.70
C VAL A 56 -11.77 0.17 -6.66
N ASP A 57 -11.47 1.35 -6.14
CA ASP A 57 -10.79 2.41 -6.90
C ASP A 57 -9.28 2.22 -6.83
N VAL A 58 -8.59 2.43 -7.95
CA VAL A 58 -7.12 2.50 -7.98
C VAL A 58 -6.73 3.97 -8.04
N ILE A 59 -6.10 4.45 -6.97
CA ILE A 59 -5.73 5.85 -6.78
C ILE A 59 -4.21 5.98 -6.62
N ASN A 60 -3.65 7.19 -6.66
CA ASN A 60 -2.25 7.43 -6.31
C ASN A 60 -2.13 8.02 -4.89
N GLY A 61 -0.90 8.27 -4.43
CA GLY A 61 -0.66 8.82 -3.09
C GLY A 61 -1.20 10.24 -2.87
N ASP A 62 -1.61 10.96 -3.91
CA ASP A 62 -2.03 12.37 -3.80
C ASP A 62 -3.55 12.56 -3.76
N CYS A 63 -4.32 11.50 -4.00
CA CYS A 63 -5.78 11.54 -3.97
C CYS A 63 -6.33 11.77 -2.56
N ASP A 64 -7.56 12.30 -2.49
CA ASP A 64 -8.32 12.38 -1.24
C ASP A 64 -8.74 10.98 -0.78
N LEU A 65 -8.56 10.72 0.52
CA LEU A 65 -8.88 9.43 1.14
C LEU A 65 -10.26 9.42 1.80
N SER A 66 -10.88 10.60 1.98
CA SER A 66 -12.07 10.78 2.83
C SER A 66 -13.32 10.01 2.38
N GLY A 67 -13.39 9.62 1.10
CA GLY A 67 -14.49 8.86 0.52
C GLY A 67 -14.42 7.35 0.75
N TYR A 68 -13.33 6.82 1.29
CA TYR A 68 -13.10 5.38 1.43
C TYR A 68 -13.29 4.91 2.87
N ASP A 69 -13.73 3.66 3.05
CA ASP A 69 -13.73 2.97 4.34
C ASP A 69 -12.41 2.22 4.57
N LEU A 70 -11.75 1.79 3.49
CA LEU A 70 -10.48 1.08 3.51
C LEU A 70 -9.54 1.61 2.44
N VAL A 71 -8.32 1.94 2.84
CA VAL A 71 -7.22 2.32 1.95
C VAL A 71 -6.08 1.32 2.11
N ILE A 72 -5.60 0.77 0.99
CA ILE A 72 -4.54 -0.23 0.95
C ILE A 72 -3.37 0.33 0.15
N ALA A 73 -2.16 0.24 0.69
CA ALA A 73 -0.93 0.76 0.13
C ALA A 73 0.12 -0.35 -0.01
N PRO A 74 0.00 -1.25 -1.01
CA PRO A 74 1.00 -2.29 -1.24
C PRO A 74 2.30 -1.65 -1.70
N MET A 75 3.40 -1.94 -0.99
CA MET A 75 4.76 -1.47 -1.26
C MET A 75 4.82 0.03 -1.61
N LEU A 76 4.19 0.87 -0.78
CA LEU A 76 4.26 2.33 -0.93
C LEU A 76 5.63 2.82 -0.47
N TYR A 77 6.64 2.48 -1.25
CA TYR A 77 8.06 2.74 -1.04
C TYR A 77 8.35 4.22 -0.75
N MET A 78 7.79 5.10 -1.57
CA MET A 78 7.89 6.54 -1.41
C MET A 78 6.67 7.08 -0.66
N VAL A 79 6.91 7.70 0.49
CA VAL A 79 5.88 8.46 1.20
C VAL A 79 6.21 9.92 1.06
N ARG A 80 5.34 10.67 0.37
CA ARG A 80 5.51 12.11 0.19
C ARG A 80 4.97 12.89 1.38
N ASP A 81 5.44 14.13 1.52
CA ASP A 81 5.00 15.05 2.56
C ASP A 81 3.48 15.21 2.55
N GLY A 82 2.92 15.28 3.75
CA GLY A 82 1.48 15.31 3.97
C GLY A 82 0.72 14.00 3.73
N PHE A 83 1.29 12.96 3.09
CA PHE A 83 0.57 11.69 2.92
C PHE A 83 0.24 11.04 4.26
N ALA A 84 1.22 10.94 5.17
CA ALA A 84 1.00 10.39 6.51
C ALA A 84 -0.08 11.16 7.29
N ALA A 85 -0.10 12.49 7.18
CA ALA A 85 -1.13 13.31 7.80
C ALA A 85 -2.53 13.07 7.21
N ARG A 86 -2.65 12.80 5.89
CA ARG A 86 -3.92 12.40 5.27
C ARG A 86 -4.38 11.02 5.76
N VAL A 87 -3.45 10.08 5.93
CA VAL A 87 -3.76 8.76 6.50
C VAL A 87 -4.21 8.89 7.96
N GLU A 88 -3.55 9.73 8.76
CA GLU A 88 -3.95 10.00 10.14
C GLU A 88 -5.39 10.53 10.21
N GLN A 89 -5.74 11.54 9.41
CA GLN A 89 -7.11 12.07 9.35
C GLN A 89 -8.13 11.02 8.89
N HIS A 90 -7.75 10.12 7.98
CA HIS A 90 -8.59 9.01 7.55
C HIS A 90 -8.87 8.05 8.70
N LEU A 91 -7.85 7.68 9.47
CA LEU A 91 -7.97 6.82 10.65
C LEU A 91 -8.81 7.47 11.75
N GLU A 92 -8.62 8.76 12.03
CA GLU A 92 -9.40 9.53 13.03
C GLU A 92 -10.91 9.55 12.71
N ARG A 93 -11.27 9.50 11.42
CA ARG A 93 -12.67 9.44 10.95
C ARG A 93 -13.25 8.03 10.98
N GLY A 94 -12.49 7.03 11.42
CA GLY A 94 -12.91 5.63 11.48
C GLY A 94 -12.58 4.81 10.23
N GLY A 95 -11.80 5.36 9.30
CA GLY A 95 -11.29 4.61 8.16
C GLY A 95 -10.24 3.59 8.57
N HIS A 96 -10.00 2.62 7.71
CA HIS A 96 -8.94 1.62 7.89
C HIS A 96 -7.81 1.83 6.88
N PHE A 97 -6.58 1.57 7.33
CA PHE A 97 -5.39 1.65 6.50
C PHE A 97 -4.60 0.34 6.57
N VAL A 98 -4.19 -0.17 5.42
CA VAL A 98 -3.34 -1.34 5.28
C VAL A 98 -2.11 -0.93 4.48
N ALA A 99 -0.92 -1.16 5.03
CA ALA A 99 0.34 -1.08 4.32
C ALA A 99 1.02 -2.45 4.32
N SER A 100 1.94 -2.70 3.40
CA SER A 100 2.73 -3.93 3.36
C SER A 100 4.19 -3.69 3.72
N TYR A 101 4.99 -4.75 3.65
CA TYR A 101 6.45 -4.65 3.60
C TYR A 101 6.90 -3.64 2.54
N TRP A 102 8.09 -3.07 2.75
CA TRP A 102 8.73 -2.10 1.85
C TRP A 102 7.94 -0.79 1.61
N SER A 103 7.09 -0.40 2.57
CA SER A 103 6.39 0.90 2.56
C SER A 103 7.08 1.91 3.48
N GLY A 104 7.07 3.19 3.12
CA GLY A 104 7.61 4.28 3.95
C GLY A 104 9.14 4.25 4.08
N ILE A 105 9.83 3.99 2.96
CA ILE A 105 11.29 3.88 2.93
C ILE A 105 11.93 5.24 2.65
N VAL A 106 11.43 5.96 1.64
CA VAL A 106 12.03 7.20 1.15
C VAL A 106 11.04 8.35 0.98
N ASN A 107 11.58 9.56 0.91
CA ASN A 107 10.86 10.77 0.50
C ASN A 107 10.86 10.98 -1.03
N GLU A 108 10.34 12.12 -1.50
CA GLU A 108 10.22 12.54 -2.91
C GLU A 108 11.53 12.50 -3.69
N SER A 109 12.66 12.62 -2.99
CA SER A 109 14.01 12.67 -3.58
C SER A 109 14.77 11.35 -3.43
N ASP A 110 14.07 10.25 -3.13
CA ASP A 110 14.64 8.92 -2.90
C ASP A 110 15.66 8.89 -1.73
N LEU A 111 15.49 9.79 -0.75
CA LEU A 111 16.29 9.80 0.47
C LEU A 111 15.57 8.99 1.56
N CYS A 112 16.26 8.00 2.13
CA CYS A 112 15.74 7.19 3.22
C CYS A 112 15.37 8.05 4.43
N TYR A 113 14.21 7.75 5.04
CA TYR A 113 13.80 8.42 6.26
C TYR A 113 14.70 8.05 7.44
N PRO A 114 15.26 9.04 8.16
CA PRO A 114 15.95 8.77 9.43
C PRO A 114 14.93 8.39 10.51
N GLY A 115 15.35 7.57 11.48
CA GLY A 115 14.49 7.17 12.61
C GLY A 115 13.76 5.83 12.44
N GLY A 116 14.04 5.09 11.37
CA GLY A 116 13.59 3.71 11.15
C GLY A 116 12.30 3.57 10.36
N PHE A 117 12.08 2.38 9.80
CA PHE A 117 10.96 2.09 8.90
C PHE A 117 9.70 1.64 9.67
N PRO A 118 8.48 1.97 9.22
CA PRO A 118 8.12 2.58 7.92
C PRO A 118 8.05 4.12 7.93
N GLY A 119 9.06 4.80 8.50
CA GLY A 119 9.24 6.23 8.36
C GLY A 119 8.05 7.03 8.88
N PRO A 120 7.47 7.95 8.10
CA PRO A 120 6.30 8.73 8.49
C PRO A 120 5.08 7.90 8.87
N LEU A 121 4.96 6.65 8.41
CA LEU A 121 3.84 5.77 8.74
C LEU A 121 4.02 5.04 10.09
N ARG A 122 5.21 5.12 10.69
CA ARG A 122 5.56 4.40 11.93
C ARG A 122 4.62 4.73 13.10
N PRO A 123 4.30 6.01 13.42
CA PRO A 123 3.38 6.32 14.51
C PRO A 123 1.96 5.77 14.29
N LEU A 124 1.53 5.72 13.02
CA LEU A 124 0.18 5.28 12.64
C LEU A 124 0.04 3.75 12.72
N LEU A 125 1.08 3.02 12.29
CA LEU A 125 1.07 1.56 12.27
C LEU A 125 1.49 0.93 13.61
N GLY A 126 2.18 1.69 14.47
CA GLY A 126 2.60 1.23 15.80
C GLY A 126 3.67 0.12 15.78
N ILE A 127 4.39 -0.03 14.67
CA ILE A 127 5.44 -1.06 14.48
C ILE A 127 6.78 -0.44 14.10
N TRP A 128 7.87 -1.18 14.30
CA TRP A 128 9.17 -0.89 13.71
C TRP A 128 9.58 -2.06 12.83
N SER A 129 9.77 -1.82 11.53
CA SER A 129 10.37 -2.78 10.61
C SER A 129 11.88 -2.60 10.70
N GLU A 130 12.54 -3.47 11.47
CA GLU A 130 13.97 -3.42 11.72
C GLU A 130 14.77 -3.67 10.43
N GLU A 131 14.42 -4.72 9.71
CA GLU A 131 15.09 -5.16 8.49
C GLU A 131 14.11 -5.81 7.51
N ILE A 132 14.57 -6.02 6.27
CA ILE A 132 13.88 -6.86 5.28
C ILE A 132 14.86 -7.95 4.83
N ASP A 133 14.36 -9.18 4.75
CA ASP A 133 15.10 -10.31 4.18
C ASP A 133 14.61 -10.58 2.75
N SER A 134 15.53 -10.98 1.87
CA SER A 134 15.26 -11.23 0.46
C SER A 134 15.53 -12.69 0.11
N LEU A 135 14.45 -13.42 -0.17
CA LEU A 135 14.47 -14.84 -0.47
C LEU A 135 14.70 -15.09 -1.98
N THR A 136 15.37 -16.20 -2.30
CA THR A 136 15.41 -16.72 -3.69
C THR A 136 14.06 -17.29 -4.11
N ASP A 137 13.92 -17.69 -5.39
CA ASP A 137 12.66 -18.30 -5.86
C ASP A 137 12.41 -19.69 -5.25
N GLU A 138 13.45 -20.36 -4.75
CA GLU A 138 13.37 -21.68 -4.09
C GLU A 138 13.09 -21.60 -2.58
N GLU A 139 13.25 -20.43 -1.99
CA GLU A 139 13.04 -20.19 -0.56
C GLU A 139 11.64 -19.67 -0.30
N PHE A 140 11.02 -20.13 0.79
CA PHE A 140 9.70 -19.66 1.19
C PHE A 140 9.53 -19.68 2.70
N ASN A 141 8.74 -18.72 3.18
CA ASN A 141 8.27 -18.66 4.56
C ASN A 141 6.76 -18.92 4.61
N GLY A 142 6.29 -19.52 5.70
CA GLY A 142 4.87 -19.79 5.93
C GLY A 142 4.38 -19.10 7.19
N VAL A 143 3.20 -18.49 7.12
CA VAL A 143 2.51 -17.94 8.29
C VAL A 143 1.42 -18.91 8.72
N ARG A 144 1.38 -19.26 10.01
CA ARG A 144 0.28 -20.02 10.61
C ARG A 144 -0.46 -19.11 11.58
N GLY A 145 -1.72 -18.81 11.26
CA GLY A 145 -2.60 -18.10 12.18
C GLY A 145 -3.10 -19.03 13.28
N GLY A 146 -3.12 -18.56 14.52
CA GLY A 146 -3.94 -19.18 15.56
C GLY A 146 -5.40 -18.85 15.28
N ALA A 147 -6.21 -19.85 14.92
CA ALA A 147 -7.65 -19.69 14.96
C ALA A 147 -8.02 -19.31 16.40
N ARG A 148 -8.61 -18.12 16.60
CA ARG A 148 -9.30 -17.85 17.86
C ARG A 148 -10.46 -18.84 17.94
N GLN A 149 -10.48 -19.64 19.01
CA GLN A 149 -11.64 -20.45 19.40
C GLN A 149 -12.85 -19.56 19.64
#